data_AF-A0AAJ8KZ47-F1
#
_entry.id   AF-A0AAJ8KZ47-F1
#
_cell.length_a   1.000
_cell.length_b   1.000
_cell.length_c   1.000
_cell.angle_alpha   90.00
_cell.angle_beta   90.00
_cell.angle_gamma   90.00
#
_symmetry.space_group_name_H-M   'P 1'
#
loop_
_entity.id
_entity.type
_entity.pdbx_description
1 polymer ?
#
loop_
_entity_poly.entity_id
_entity_poly.type
_entity_poly.pdbx_seq_one_letter_code
_entity_poly.pdbx_strand_id
1 'polypeptide(L)'
;MYVEFILTCAQASYPLTPYRNTHQTNKKGNIVPKEWLKLIEKSFVSFISKSSCHLGTKTEFDKSQIGLFRVTQADSITISDIEGIEFVGFALPNSVQDVAEAGFEPSFTFELHTHGREITLIGLGPARTINHSCNANVCWDFENKGLTYLTDGPLKDIGYIACPIKQEEGMIIRPGQELTAFYSEYFGE
;
A
#
# COMPACT_ATOMS: atom_id res chain seq x y z
N MET A 1 19.37 -0.59 8.23
CA MET A 1 19.15 -2.06 8.11
C MET A 1 17.64 -2.34 7.96
N TYR A 2 16.97 -1.75 6.95
CA TYR A 2 15.51 -1.86 6.81
C TYR A 2 15.00 -1.94 5.36
N VAL A 3 15.89 -1.96 4.37
CA VAL A 3 15.50 -1.89 2.94
C VAL A 3 15.38 -3.28 2.27
N GLU A 4 15.92 -4.34 2.86
CA GLU A 4 15.70 -5.72 2.36
C GLU A 4 14.28 -6.25 2.64
N PHE A 5 13.45 -5.50 3.37
CA PHE A 5 12.21 -6.01 3.96
C PHE A 5 11.01 -6.10 3.00
N ILE A 6 11.06 -5.41 1.86
CA ILE A 6 9.91 -5.28 0.94
C ILE A 6 10.17 -5.91 -0.44
N LEU A 7 11.43 -6.12 -0.84
CA LEU A 7 11.78 -6.52 -2.21
C LEU A 7 11.72 -8.03 -2.49
N THR A 8 11.68 -8.89 -1.47
CA THR A 8 11.71 -10.35 -1.69
C THR A 8 10.39 -10.92 -2.23
N CYS A 9 9.30 -10.14 -2.24
CA CYS A 9 8.03 -10.54 -2.83
C CYS A 9 7.94 -10.28 -4.35
N ALA A 10 8.89 -9.55 -4.95
CA ALA A 10 8.80 -9.09 -6.35
C ALA A 10 9.82 -9.71 -7.32
N GLN A 11 10.75 -10.56 -6.87
CA GLN A 11 11.72 -11.21 -7.76
C GLN A 11 11.26 -12.62 -8.16
N ALA A 12 10.45 -12.69 -9.22
CA ALA A 12 10.40 -13.88 -10.06
C ALA A 12 11.73 -13.97 -10.83
N SER A 13 12.27 -15.20 -10.94
CA SER A 13 13.48 -15.61 -11.70
C SER A 13 14.86 -15.53 -11.02
N TYR A 14 15.05 -16.29 -9.93
CA TYR A 14 16.34 -16.90 -9.60
C TYR A 14 16.13 -18.36 -9.13
N PRO A 15 17.10 -19.28 -9.35
CA PRO A 15 16.93 -20.70 -9.07
C PRO A 15 16.71 -20.93 -7.57
N LEU A 16 15.66 -21.69 -7.27
CA LEU A 16 15.17 -22.01 -5.93
C LEU A 16 16.25 -22.74 -5.12
N THR A 17 16.96 -22.02 -4.26
CA THR A 17 17.54 -22.62 -3.06
C THR A 17 16.40 -22.99 -2.12
N PRO A 18 16.51 -24.09 -1.33
CA PRO A 18 15.43 -24.54 -0.47
C PRO A 18 15.11 -23.45 0.55
N TYR A 19 13.89 -22.92 0.46
CA TYR A 19 13.33 -21.93 1.39
C TYR A 19 13.48 -22.43 2.83
N ARG A 20 14.48 -21.92 3.57
CA ARG A 20 14.44 -21.98 5.02
C ARG A 20 13.26 -21.10 5.44
N ASN A 21 12.34 -21.65 6.23
CA ASN A 21 11.20 -20.95 6.84
C ASN A 21 11.68 -19.76 7.72
N THR A 22 12.05 -18.64 7.10
CA THR A 22 12.40 -17.40 7.78
C THR A 22 11.21 -16.44 7.73
N HIS A 23 10.04 -16.91 8.19
CA HIS A 23 8.91 -16.01 8.40
C HIS A 23 9.27 -14.99 9.48
N GLN A 24 9.13 -13.70 9.18
CA GLN A 24 9.41 -12.63 10.15
C GLN A 24 8.63 -12.80 11.46
N THR A 25 7.41 -13.33 11.37
CA THR A 25 6.56 -13.63 12.54
C THR A 25 7.23 -14.58 13.54
N ASN A 26 8.19 -15.39 13.09
CA ASN A 26 8.93 -16.36 13.90
C ASN A 26 10.36 -15.91 14.21
N LYS A 27 10.78 -14.71 13.77
CA LYS A 27 12.13 -14.20 14.01
C LYS A 27 12.27 -13.77 15.48
N LYS A 28 13.29 -14.30 16.17
CA LYS A 28 13.63 -13.88 17.53
C LYS A 28 13.96 -12.37 17.55
N GLY A 29 13.36 -11.62 18.46
CA GLY A 29 13.54 -10.16 18.55
C GLY A 29 12.73 -9.35 17.52
N ASN A 30 11.73 -9.95 16.88
CA ASN A 30 10.82 -9.19 16.03
C ASN A 30 10.03 -8.16 16.86
N ILE A 31 10.24 -6.88 16.54
CA ILE A 31 9.56 -5.75 17.17
C ILE A 31 8.23 -5.41 16.50
N VAL A 32 7.98 -5.93 15.29
CA VAL A 32 6.75 -5.67 14.54
C VAL A 32 5.64 -6.60 15.04
N PRO A 33 4.48 -6.06 15.46
CA PRO A 33 3.34 -6.87 15.88
C PRO A 33 2.96 -7.91 14.82
N LYS A 34 2.66 -9.14 15.25
CA LYS A 34 2.33 -10.25 14.33
C LYS A 34 1.08 -9.98 13.52
N GLU A 35 0.13 -9.26 14.11
CA GLU A 35 -1.14 -8.86 13.54
C GLU A 35 -0.93 -7.97 12.30
N TRP A 36 0.07 -7.09 12.34
CA TRP A 36 0.42 -6.24 11.20
C TRP A 36 1.05 -7.04 10.07
N LEU A 37 1.96 -7.95 10.41
CA LEU A 37 2.57 -8.85 9.43
C LEU A 37 1.49 -9.70 8.73
N LYS A 38 0.52 -10.21 9.49
CA LYS A 38 -0.64 -10.93 8.94
C LYS A 38 -1.53 -10.04 8.06
N LEU A 39 -1.72 -8.78 8.42
CA LEU A 39 -2.50 -7.83 7.61
C LEU A 39 -1.83 -7.56 6.26
N ILE A 40 -0.52 -7.30 6.27
CA ILE A 40 0.28 -7.09 5.06
C ILE A 40 0.26 -8.35 4.19
N GLU A 41 0.50 -9.52 4.79
CA GLU A 41 0.45 -10.81 4.11
C GLU A 41 -0.91 -11.06 3.47
N LYS A 42 -2.01 -10.84 4.22
CA LYS A 42 -3.37 -10.98 3.70
C LYS A 42 -3.63 -10.03 2.53
N SER A 43 -3.19 -8.77 2.60
CA SER A 43 -3.33 -7.80 1.52
C SER A 43 -2.61 -8.27 0.25
N PHE A 44 -1.35 -8.72 0.35
CA PHE A 44 -0.61 -9.27 -0.79
C PHE A 44 -1.24 -10.55 -1.36
N VAL A 45 -1.65 -11.48 -0.52
CA VAL A 45 -2.30 -12.73 -0.95
C VAL A 45 -3.63 -12.42 -1.64
N SER A 46 -4.43 -11.50 -1.10
CA SER A 46 -5.69 -11.05 -1.71
C SER A 46 -5.44 -10.46 -3.10
N PHE A 47 -4.44 -9.59 -3.23
CA PHE A 47 -4.05 -8.99 -4.50
C PHE A 47 -3.62 -10.03 -5.54
N ILE A 48 -2.71 -10.95 -5.18
CA ILE A 48 -2.19 -11.96 -6.11
C ILE A 48 -3.29 -12.96 -6.51
N SER A 49 -4.21 -13.28 -5.61
CA SER A 49 -5.25 -14.29 -5.87
C SER A 49 -6.47 -13.77 -6.62
N LYS A 50 -6.70 -12.45 -6.64
CA LYS A 50 -7.96 -11.88 -7.14
C LYS A 50 -7.80 -10.73 -8.13
N SER A 51 -6.64 -10.08 -8.20
CA SER A 51 -6.57 -8.86 -9.00
C SER A 51 -6.44 -9.17 -10.49
N SER A 52 -7.22 -8.47 -11.29
CA SER A 52 -7.05 -8.36 -12.74
C SER A 52 -5.96 -7.35 -13.10
N CYS A 53 -4.99 -7.16 -12.21
CA CYS A 53 -3.97 -6.12 -12.29
C CYS A 53 -2.58 -6.74 -12.24
N HIS A 54 -1.61 -6.08 -12.86
CA HIS A 54 -0.21 -6.51 -12.87
C HIS A 54 0.70 -5.32 -12.60
N LEU A 55 1.87 -5.59 -12.05
CA LEU A 55 2.92 -4.60 -11.95
C LEU A 55 3.51 -4.36 -13.33
N GLY A 56 3.69 -3.09 -13.67
CA GLY A 56 4.34 -2.67 -14.90
C GLY A 56 5.24 -1.47 -14.65
N THR A 57 5.88 -0.97 -15.70
CA THR A 57 6.77 0.19 -15.62
C THR A 57 6.21 1.31 -16.49
N LYS A 58 6.08 2.50 -15.90
CA LYS A 58 5.76 3.74 -16.61
C LYS A 58 7.04 4.50 -16.90
N THR A 59 7.30 4.74 -18.18
CA THR A 59 8.52 5.40 -18.67
C THR A 59 8.29 6.85 -19.10
N GLU A 60 7.11 7.41 -18.83
CA GLU A 60 6.73 8.77 -19.23
C GLU A 60 7.34 9.86 -18.33
N PHE A 61 8.01 9.47 -17.25
CA PHE A 61 8.69 10.37 -16.31
C PHE A 61 10.21 10.27 -16.46
N ASP A 62 10.94 11.29 -15.99
CA ASP A 62 12.42 11.35 -15.99
C ASP A 62 13.09 10.13 -15.35
N LYS A 63 12.36 9.45 -14.45
CA LYS A 63 12.73 8.15 -13.90
C LYS A 63 11.57 7.19 -14.11
N SER A 64 11.89 5.99 -14.59
CA SER A 64 10.91 4.89 -14.68
C SER A 64 10.27 4.64 -13.32
N GLN A 65 8.94 4.67 -13.27
CA GLN A 65 8.16 4.37 -12.08
C GLN A 65 7.51 2.99 -12.22
N ILE A 66 7.39 2.26 -11.12
CA ILE A 66 6.56 1.06 -11.09
C ILE A 66 5.12 1.51 -10.90
N GLY A 67 4.23 0.97 -11.72
CA GLY A 67 2.81 1.25 -11.71
C GLY A 67 2.00 -0.04 -11.57
N LEU A 68 0.74 0.09 -11.14
CA LEU A 68 -0.22 -0.99 -11.20
C LEU A 68 -1.10 -0.81 -12.44
N PHE A 69 -1.16 -1.82 -13.29
CA PHE A 69 -1.82 -1.75 -14.59
C PHE A 69 -2.91 -2.79 -14.71
N ARG A 70 -4.01 -2.43 -15.35
CA ARG A 70 -5.08 -3.37 -15.68
C ARG A 70 -4.59 -4.40 -16.70
N VAL A 71 -4.85 -5.68 -16.44
CA VAL A 71 -4.58 -6.78 -17.38
C VAL A 71 -5.43 -6.61 -18.64
N THR A 72 -4.88 -7.04 -19.78
CA THR A 72 -5.40 -6.78 -21.13
C THR A 72 -6.68 -7.55 -21.52
N GLN A 73 -7.50 -7.98 -20.56
CA GLN A 73 -8.70 -8.77 -20.82
C GLN A 73 -9.96 -8.03 -20.32
N ALA A 74 -10.90 -7.78 -21.26
CA ALA A 74 -12.22 -7.13 -21.16
C ALA A 74 -12.27 -5.58 -21.33
N ASP A 75 -13.31 -5.05 -21.96
CA ASP A 75 -13.40 -3.63 -22.36
C ASP A 75 -13.67 -2.62 -21.23
N SER A 76 -14.14 -3.04 -20.06
CA SER A 76 -14.45 -2.17 -18.91
C SER A 76 -14.15 -2.83 -17.56
N ILE A 77 -13.72 -2.06 -16.56
CA ILE A 77 -13.62 -2.52 -15.16
C ILE A 77 -15.03 -2.68 -14.58
N THR A 78 -15.26 -3.82 -13.96
CA THR A 78 -16.26 -4.00 -12.90
C THR A 78 -15.56 -3.81 -11.54
N ILE A 79 -16.25 -3.34 -10.51
CA ILE A 79 -15.65 -3.20 -9.16
C ILE A 79 -14.95 -4.50 -8.72
N SER A 80 -15.49 -5.67 -9.12
CA SER A 80 -14.90 -6.99 -8.91
C SER A 80 -13.48 -7.18 -9.45
N ASP A 81 -13.06 -6.43 -10.46
CA ASP A 81 -11.74 -6.52 -11.08
C ASP A 81 -10.62 -5.95 -10.19
N ILE A 82 -10.98 -5.06 -9.25
CA ILE A 82 -10.06 -4.40 -8.31
C ILE A 82 -10.39 -4.73 -6.84
N GLU A 83 -11.40 -5.56 -6.57
CA GLU A 83 -11.89 -5.98 -5.24
C GLU A 83 -10.86 -6.70 -4.34
N GLY A 84 -9.64 -6.94 -4.82
CA GLY A 84 -8.53 -7.51 -4.04
C GLY A 84 -7.46 -6.50 -3.62
N ILE A 85 -7.50 -5.26 -4.13
CA ILE A 85 -6.49 -4.24 -3.86
C ILE A 85 -6.94 -3.42 -2.65
N GLU A 86 -6.19 -3.54 -1.57
CA GLU A 86 -6.38 -2.77 -0.35
C GLU A 86 -5.19 -1.86 -0.10
N PHE A 87 -5.48 -0.62 0.28
CA PHE A 87 -4.51 0.23 0.93
C PHE A 87 -4.41 -0.17 2.39
N VAL A 88 -3.24 -0.64 2.82
CA VAL A 88 -2.94 -0.88 4.23
C VAL A 88 -2.05 0.25 4.73
N GLY A 89 -2.59 1.11 5.59
CA GLY A 89 -1.89 2.23 6.20
C GLY A 89 -1.63 1.99 7.69
N PHE A 90 -0.43 2.33 8.16
CA PHE A 90 -0.11 2.36 9.59
C PHE A 90 0.03 3.80 10.06
N ALA A 91 -0.79 4.22 11.02
CA ALA A 91 -0.77 5.55 11.59
C ALA A 91 0.33 5.67 12.62
N LEU A 92 1.30 6.56 12.37
CA LEU A 92 2.37 6.82 13.32
C LEU A 92 1.82 7.43 14.61
N PRO A 93 2.47 7.17 15.77
CA PRO A 93 2.08 7.80 17.02
C PRO A 93 2.22 9.32 16.91
N ASN A 94 1.35 10.06 17.59
CA ASN A 94 1.37 11.52 17.57
C ASN A 94 2.64 12.15 18.14
N SER A 95 3.41 11.37 18.92
CA SER A 95 4.72 11.77 19.43
C SER A 95 5.79 11.79 18.35
N VAL A 96 5.57 11.11 17.21
CA VAL A 96 6.45 11.19 16.05
C VAL A 96 6.12 12.47 15.29
N GLN A 97 6.99 13.46 15.41
CA GLN A 97 6.89 14.75 14.72
C GLN A 97 7.80 14.80 13.48
N ASP A 98 8.90 14.04 13.52
CA ASP A 98 9.80 13.85 12.38
C ASP A 98 9.92 12.35 12.10
N VAL A 99 9.44 11.96 10.91
CA VAL A 99 9.42 10.56 10.48
C VAL A 99 10.82 10.02 10.20
N ALA A 100 11.74 10.87 9.72
CA ALA A 100 13.12 10.50 9.44
C ALA A 100 13.91 10.30 10.74
N GLU A 101 13.74 11.19 11.72
CA GLU A 101 14.34 11.04 13.05
C GLU A 101 13.82 9.78 13.78
N ALA A 102 12.55 9.44 13.57
CA ALA A 102 11.96 8.19 14.05
C ALA A 102 12.44 6.94 13.29
N GLY A 103 13.29 7.10 12.27
CA GLY A 103 13.90 6.02 11.50
C GLY A 103 13.04 5.47 10.37
N PHE A 104 11.95 6.16 10.00
CA PHE A 104 11.13 5.83 8.85
C PHE A 104 11.63 6.57 7.60
N GLU A 105 11.39 5.96 6.44
CA GLU A 105 11.69 6.56 5.15
C GLU A 105 10.54 7.52 4.77
N PRO A 106 10.78 8.85 4.70
CA PRO A 106 9.72 9.83 4.46
C PRO A 106 8.96 9.57 3.15
N SER A 107 9.63 9.05 2.12
CA SER A 107 8.97 8.73 0.84
C SER A 107 7.94 7.60 0.92
N PHE A 108 7.88 6.87 2.04
CA PHE A 108 6.85 5.85 2.32
C PHE A 108 5.68 6.38 3.15
N THR A 109 5.77 7.63 3.59
CA THR A 109 4.74 8.29 4.39
C THR A 109 3.83 9.17 3.53
N PHE A 110 2.60 9.37 3.99
CA PHE A 110 1.67 10.34 3.44
C PHE A 110 0.76 10.85 4.56
N GLU A 111 0.24 12.06 4.39
CA GLU A 111 -0.61 12.73 5.37
C GLU A 111 -2.07 12.49 5.02
N LEU A 112 -2.87 12.16 6.03
CA LEU A 112 -4.31 12.01 5.93
C LEU A 112 -4.99 12.95 6.92
N HIS A 113 -5.85 13.82 6.40
CA HIS A 113 -6.79 14.59 7.21
C HIS A 113 -8.06 13.78 7.44
N THR A 114 -8.34 13.38 8.68
CA THR A 114 -9.56 12.64 9.05
C THR A 114 -10.04 13.06 10.44
N HIS A 115 -11.36 13.19 10.62
CA HIS A 115 -11.98 13.61 11.88
C HIS A 115 -11.37 14.90 12.49
N GLY A 116 -11.01 15.87 11.65
CA GLY A 116 -10.41 17.15 12.09
C GLY A 116 -8.95 17.05 12.56
N ARG A 117 -8.27 15.96 12.20
CA ARG A 117 -6.88 15.69 12.59
C ARG A 117 -6.05 15.28 11.38
N GLU A 118 -4.82 15.76 11.31
CA GLU A 118 -3.80 15.24 10.40
C GLU A 118 -3.06 14.05 11.03
N ILE A 119 -2.90 12.98 10.24
CA ILE A 119 -2.27 11.74 10.65
C ILE A 119 -1.28 11.32 9.59
N THR A 120 -0.04 11.03 9.99
CA THR A 120 0.97 10.46 9.10
C THR A 120 0.79 8.94 9.01
N LEU A 121 0.53 8.45 7.81
CA LEU A 121 0.36 7.04 7.52
C LEU A 121 1.58 6.49 6.76
N ILE A 122 1.95 5.24 7.03
CA ILE A 122 2.87 4.46 6.19
C ILE A 122 2.06 3.47 5.37
N GLY A 123 2.08 3.62 4.05
CA GLY A 123 1.42 2.69 3.14
C GLY A 123 2.26 1.43 2.96
N LEU A 124 1.66 0.27 3.16
CA LEU A 124 2.25 -1.04 2.84
C LEU A 124 1.33 -1.80 1.87
N GLY A 125 1.92 -2.78 1.18
CA GLY A 125 1.18 -3.63 0.26
C GLY A 125 1.17 -3.14 -1.20
N PRO A 126 0.41 -3.81 -2.07
CA PRO A 126 0.32 -3.53 -3.51
C PRO A 126 -0.13 -2.10 -3.84
N ALA A 127 -0.91 -1.47 -2.97
CA ALA A 127 -1.36 -0.09 -3.14
C ALA A 127 -0.21 0.92 -3.25
N ARG A 128 1.01 0.59 -2.78
CA ARG A 128 2.22 1.42 -2.98
C ARG A 128 2.70 1.52 -4.42
N THR A 129 2.18 0.67 -5.30
CA THR A 129 2.52 0.66 -6.72
C THR A 129 1.52 1.45 -7.56
N ILE A 130 0.47 1.98 -6.95
CA ILE A 130 -0.40 2.96 -7.60
C ILE A 130 0.37 4.28 -7.61
N ASN A 131 0.33 5.01 -8.72
CA ASN A 131 1.02 6.29 -8.83
C ASN A 131 0.05 7.46 -8.61
N HIS A 132 0.60 8.61 -8.27
CA HIS A 132 -0.18 9.85 -8.14
C HIS A 132 -0.70 10.33 -9.50
N SER A 133 -1.92 10.86 -9.53
CA SER A 133 -2.44 11.65 -10.65
C SER A 133 -3.45 12.69 -10.14
N CYS A 134 -3.34 13.93 -10.62
CA CYS A 134 -4.38 14.96 -10.42
C CYS A 134 -5.69 14.62 -11.15
N ASN A 135 -5.65 13.71 -12.12
CA ASN A 135 -6.82 13.13 -12.79
C ASN A 135 -6.85 11.63 -12.50
N ALA A 136 -7.05 11.31 -11.22
CA ALA A 136 -7.07 9.94 -10.71
C ALA A 136 -8.26 9.14 -11.25
N ASN A 137 -8.09 7.82 -11.37
CA ASN A 137 -9.17 6.91 -11.79
C ASN A 137 -9.61 5.95 -10.68
N VAL A 138 -8.89 5.96 -9.55
CA VAL A 138 -9.21 5.20 -8.35
C VAL A 138 -8.99 6.04 -7.10
N CYS A 139 -9.68 5.69 -6.03
CA CYS A 139 -9.54 6.32 -4.73
C CYS A 139 -9.70 5.32 -3.57
N TRP A 140 -9.39 5.82 -2.38
CA TRP A 140 -9.65 5.14 -1.13
C TRP A 140 -10.54 6.02 -0.27
N ASP A 141 -11.57 5.41 0.29
CA ASP A 141 -12.49 6.10 1.19
C ASP A 141 -11.94 6.11 2.61
N PHE A 142 -10.96 6.99 2.85
CA PHE A 142 -10.33 7.16 4.15
C PHE A 142 -11.20 7.95 5.13
N GLU A 143 -11.98 8.92 4.65
CA GLU A 143 -12.78 9.82 5.49
C GLU A 143 -13.81 9.06 6.34
N ASN A 144 -14.44 8.04 5.75
CA ASN A 144 -15.46 7.24 6.43
C ASN A 144 -14.88 6.06 7.24
N LYS A 145 -13.55 5.94 7.33
CA LYS A 145 -12.87 4.82 7.98
C LYS A 145 -12.09 5.31 9.21
N GLY A 146 -12.54 4.86 10.38
CA GLY A 146 -11.79 5.07 11.63
C GLY A 146 -10.52 4.23 11.67
N LEU A 147 -9.49 4.74 12.37
CA LEU A 147 -8.31 3.95 12.70
C LEU A 147 -8.66 2.82 13.66
N THR A 148 -8.14 1.63 13.38
CA THR A 148 -8.19 0.50 14.29
C THR A 148 -6.89 0.42 15.07
N TYR A 149 -6.95 0.27 16.38
CA TYR A 149 -5.78 0.15 17.24
C TYR A 149 -5.66 -1.28 17.78
N LEU A 150 -4.43 -1.78 17.89
CA LEU A 150 -4.18 -3.04 18.60
C LEU A 150 -4.13 -2.76 20.09
N THR A 151 -5.04 -3.36 20.86
CA THR A 151 -5.14 -3.14 22.31
C THR A 151 -4.06 -3.87 23.12
N ASP A 152 -3.52 -4.96 22.56
CA ASP A 152 -2.70 -5.93 23.32
C ASP A 152 -1.21 -5.95 22.87
N GLY A 153 -0.77 -4.91 22.16
CA GLY A 153 0.60 -4.79 21.64
C GLY A 153 1.53 -3.95 22.51
N PRO A 154 2.86 -4.12 22.37
CA PRO A 154 3.84 -3.24 23.02
C PRO A 154 3.81 -1.79 22.48
N LEU A 155 3.10 -1.55 21.37
CA LEU A 155 2.96 -0.25 20.71
C LEU A 155 1.47 0.17 20.74
N LYS A 156 1.05 0.80 21.83
CA LYS A 156 -0.37 1.12 22.10
C LYS A 156 -0.94 2.27 21.27
N ASP A 157 -0.07 3.04 20.61
CA ASP A 157 -0.45 4.28 19.91
C ASP A 157 -0.33 4.19 18.38
N ILE A 158 -0.06 2.99 17.83
CA ILE A 158 0.01 2.80 16.39
C ILE A 158 -1.31 2.22 15.90
N GLY A 159 -2.05 3.05 15.18
CA GLY A 159 -3.28 2.65 14.50
C GLY A 159 -2.97 2.01 13.14
N TYR A 160 -3.94 1.28 12.60
CA TYR A 160 -3.90 0.85 11.22
C TYR A 160 -5.26 1.09 10.55
N ILE A 161 -5.22 1.17 9.23
CA ILE A 161 -6.37 1.28 8.36
C ILE A 161 -6.19 0.32 7.19
N ALA A 162 -7.28 -0.34 6.81
CA ALA A 162 -7.35 -1.14 5.59
C ALA A 162 -8.52 -0.62 4.76
N CYS A 163 -8.22 0.02 3.65
CA CYS A 163 -9.20 0.62 2.75
C CYS A 163 -9.18 -0.10 1.41
N PRO A 164 -10.26 -0.81 1.04
CA PRO A 164 -10.43 -1.30 -0.32
C PRO A 164 -10.38 -0.13 -1.30
N ILE A 165 -9.74 -0.35 -2.44
CA ILE A 165 -9.76 0.62 -3.54
C ILE A 165 -11.17 0.70 -4.13
N LYS A 166 -11.53 1.89 -4.60
CA LYS A 166 -12.74 2.16 -5.36
C LYS A 166 -12.39 2.81 -6.68
N GLN A 167 -13.22 2.59 -7.68
CA GLN A 167 -13.15 3.33 -8.93
C GLN A 167 -13.77 4.71 -8.73
N GLU A 168 -13.12 5.74 -9.26
CA GLU A 168 -13.66 7.10 -9.23
C GLU A 168 -14.93 7.23 -10.07
N GLU A 169 -15.88 8.03 -9.60
CA GLU A 169 -17.17 8.18 -10.27
C GLU A 169 -16.98 8.79 -11.67
N GLY A 170 -17.60 8.17 -12.68
CA GLY A 170 -17.52 8.62 -14.07
C GLY A 170 -16.21 8.29 -14.79
N MET A 171 -15.20 7.74 -14.10
CA MET A 171 -13.96 7.30 -14.72
C MET A 171 -14.13 5.91 -15.35
N ILE A 172 -13.44 5.65 -16.47
CA ILE A 172 -13.37 4.33 -17.10
C ILE A 172 -11.91 3.91 -17.15
N ILE A 173 -11.60 2.74 -16.60
CA ILE A 173 -10.25 2.17 -16.63
C ILE A 173 -10.19 1.10 -17.72
N ARG A 174 -9.48 1.42 -18.81
CA ARG A 174 -9.34 0.54 -19.98
C ARG A 174 -8.22 -0.49 -19.79
N PRO A 175 -8.23 -1.59 -20.55
CA PRO A 175 -7.13 -2.55 -20.58
C PRO A 175 -5.78 -1.87 -20.80
N GLY A 176 -4.76 -2.26 -20.02
CA GLY A 176 -3.42 -1.68 -20.09
C GLY A 176 -3.29 -0.26 -19.53
N GLN A 177 -4.37 0.36 -19.05
CA GLN A 177 -4.26 1.62 -18.31
C GLN A 177 -3.74 1.39 -16.90
N GLU A 178 -2.97 2.37 -16.44
CA GLU A 178 -2.49 2.45 -15.07
C GLU A 178 -3.62 2.86 -14.12
N LEU A 179 -3.63 2.25 -12.94
CA LEU A 179 -4.41 2.70 -11.80
C LEU A 179 -3.65 3.83 -11.12
N THR A 180 -4.30 4.99 -10.99
CA THR A 180 -3.72 6.19 -10.39
C THR A 180 -4.67 6.80 -9.38
N ALA A 181 -4.12 7.27 -8.27
CA ALA A 181 -4.87 7.85 -7.17
C ALA A 181 -4.43 9.30 -6.90
N PHE A 182 -5.34 10.10 -6.38
CA PHE A 182 -4.99 11.41 -5.84
C PHE A 182 -4.47 11.23 -4.42
N TYR A 183 -3.28 11.76 -4.13
CA TYR A 183 -2.63 11.58 -2.82
C TYR A 183 -2.96 12.71 -1.87
N SER A 184 -2.65 13.93 -2.28
CA SER A 184 -3.00 15.16 -1.60
C SER A 184 -2.71 16.34 -2.51
N GLU A 185 -3.17 17.52 -2.14
CA GLU A 185 -2.83 18.79 -2.81
C GLU A 185 -1.35 19.15 -2.64
N TYR A 186 -0.68 18.61 -1.62
CA TYR A 186 0.72 18.88 -1.27
C TYR A 186 1.71 17.85 -1.86
N PHE A 187 1.22 16.86 -2.61
CA PHE A 187 2.09 15.81 -3.14
C PHE A 187 2.93 16.33 -4.32
N GLY A 188 4.25 16.38 -4.13
CA GLY A 188 5.21 16.78 -5.17
C GLY A 188 5.68 18.24 -5.09
N GLU A 189 5.31 18.96 -4.03
CA GLU A 189 5.95 20.23 -3.64
C GLU A 189 7.34 20.04 -3.03
#